data_AF-A0A5C4SWC6-F1
#
_entry.id   AF-A0A5C4SWC6-F1
#
_cell.length_a   1.000
_cell.length_b   1.000
_cell.length_c   1.000
_cell.angle_alpha   90.00
_cell.angle_beta   90.00
_cell.angle_gamma   90.00
#
_symmetry.space_group_name_H-M   'P 1'
#
loop_
_entity.id
_entity.type
_entity.pdbx_description
1 polymer ?
#
loop_
_entity_poly.entity_id
_entity_poly.type
_entity_poly.pdbx_seq_one_letter_code
_entity_poly.pdbx_strand_id
1 'polypeptide(L)'
;MIREENMPHKIRIHMLQAEQGDAFLISCGTDADRKHILVDGGTKKTYGELHRLLEPMGKRGERLDLLMVTHIDNDHIGGIIELLENNGPAESPQLIPIADIWHNAYLQLQFPKEHRIAEHQRKIAERLIAGGDGTGGDGKGEISARQGSTLGALLYENKYNWNRCTEGKAVHRDSLPVFSLSDDICLRMLSSTKEGLEKLGKDWLNKLYDQNYVGKPGTDALFDDAYEMMLRRMEEQRKANKRKKQSISHAPATWDSFKEEEVEEDDGVANGSSLAFVLEYRKEKRLLYLGDAHPSVIVEGLRCHYADEQPPYTFKAIKVSHHGSGRNTIPKLLDVVDADFYFLSTNGKYGHPDISTLVRIVDRPGRERTLLFNYETDSVAYMRGQQARQQERGVHFRTEVTTYFEI
;
A
#
# COMPACT_ATOMS: atom_id res chain seq x y z
N MET A 1 4.28 -37.15 18.62
CA MET A 1 3.64 -35.85 18.92
C MET A 1 4.76 -34.87 19.25
N ILE A 2 5.09 -33.99 18.31
CA ILE A 2 5.95 -32.84 18.59
C ILE A 2 5.11 -31.92 19.49
N ARG A 3 5.61 -31.58 20.69
CA ARG A 3 4.95 -30.59 21.57
C ARG A 3 4.85 -29.27 20.81
N GLU A 4 3.76 -28.51 20.96
CA GLU A 4 3.55 -27.20 20.30
C GLU A 4 4.74 -26.24 20.45
N GLU A 5 5.51 -26.38 21.54
CA GLU A 5 6.76 -25.66 21.83
C GLU A 5 7.87 -25.83 20.76
N ASN A 6 7.74 -26.78 19.82
CA ASN A 6 8.74 -27.10 18.80
C ASN A 6 8.30 -26.85 17.34
N MET A 7 7.14 -26.21 17.10
CA MET A 7 6.79 -25.77 15.75
C MET A 7 7.53 -24.46 15.42
N PRO A 8 8.27 -24.37 14.31
CA PRO A 8 9.01 -23.15 13.98
C PRO A 8 8.05 -21.96 13.84
N HIS A 9 8.25 -20.95 14.69
CA HIS A 9 7.49 -19.70 14.67
C HIS A 9 7.86 -18.89 13.41
N LYS A 10 7.05 -19.08 12.38
CA LYS A 10 7.28 -18.56 11.03
C LYS A 10 6.43 -17.32 10.77
N ILE A 11 6.99 -16.37 10.02
CA ILE A 11 6.20 -15.37 9.31
C ILE A 11 6.11 -15.81 7.85
N ARG A 12 4.90 -16.06 7.37
CA ARG A 12 4.64 -16.44 5.97
C ARG A 12 4.09 -15.24 5.24
N ILE A 13 4.68 -14.93 4.09
CA ILE A 13 4.36 -13.75 3.31
C ILE A 13 4.03 -14.20 1.90
N HIS A 14 2.81 -13.95 1.46
CA HIS A 14 2.47 -14.02 0.05
C HIS A 14 2.56 -12.60 -0.54
N MET A 15 3.46 -12.39 -1.50
CA MET A 15 3.55 -11.19 -2.31
C MET A 15 2.89 -11.48 -3.65
N LEU A 16 1.62 -11.09 -3.80
CA LEU A 16 0.79 -11.53 -4.92
C LEU A 16 1.19 -10.85 -6.22
N GLN A 17 0.81 -11.46 -7.35
CA GLN A 17 0.99 -10.88 -8.66
C GLN A 17 -0.12 -9.84 -8.92
N ALA A 18 0.09 -8.64 -8.38
CA ALA A 18 -0.87 -7.53 -8.36
C ALA A 18 -0.79 -6.56 -9.56
N GLU A 19 -0.33 -7.03 -10.71
CA GLU A 19 0.05 -6.21 -11.86
C GLU A 19 1.05 -5.11 -11.47
N GLN A 20 0.69 -3.83 -11.58
CA GLN A 20 1.53 -2.70 -11.15
C GLN A 20 1.37 -2.35 -9.67
N GLY A 21 0.48 -3.05 -8.96
CA GLY A 21 0.04 -2.73 -7.61
C GLY A 21 0.72 -3.52 -6.51
N ASP A 22 0.29 -3.27 -5.29
CA ASP A 22 0.72 -4.00 -4.08
C ASP A 22 -0.42 -4.86 -3.54
N ALA A 23 -0.09 -6.10 -3.16
CA ALA A 23 -0.99 -6.98 -2.41
C ALA A 23 -0.17 -8.02 -1.63
N PHE A 24 -0.30 -8.00 -0.31
CA PHE A 24 0.47 -8.86 0.58
C PHE A 24 -0.44 -9.54 1.60
N LEU A 25 -0.36 -10.87 1.70
CA LEU A 25 -0.95 -11.62 2.81
C LEU A 25 0.17 -12.06 3.76
N ILE A 26 0.17 -11.49 4.96
CA ILE A 26 1.11 -11.81 6.04
C ILE A 26 0.41 -12.73 7.03
N SER A 27 1.02 -13.86 7.33
CA SER A 27 0.52 -14.82 8.32
C SER A 27 1.58 -15.11 9.37
N CYS A 28 1.28 -14.79 10.62
CA CYS A 28 2.15 -15.01 11.77
C CYS A 28 1.52 -16.05 12.70
N GLY A 29 2.35 -16.86 13.36
CA GLY A 29 1.88 -17.86 14.32
C GLY A 29 1.91 -19.30 13.80
N THR A 30 1.43 -20.19 14.65
CA THR A 30 1.32 -21.63 14.38
C THR A 30 0.00 -21.94 13.65
N ASP A 31 -0.42 -23.21 13.64
CA ASP A 31 -1.73 -23.58 13.09
C ASP A 31 -2.86 -23.30 14.09
N ALA A 32 -2.56 -23.22 15.39
CA ALA A 32 -3.55 -23.04 16.45
C ALA A 32 -3.92 -21.57 16.71
N ASP A 33 -2.98 -20.65 16.51
CA ASP A 33 -3.08 -19.23 16.89
C ASP A 33 -2.78 -18.26 15.74
N ARG A 34 -2.87 -18.77 14.50
CA ARG A 34 -2.48 -18.01 13.30
C ARG A 34 -3.24 -16.68 13.19
N LYS A 35 -2.50 -15.63 12.88
CA LYS A 35 -3.01 -14.29 12.60
C LYS A 35 -2.72 -13.88 11.18
N HIS A 36 -3.73 -13.31 10.51
CA HIS A 36 -3.63 -12.92 9.11
C HIS A 36 -3.85 -11.42 8.92
N ILE A 37 -2.90 -10.79 8.23
CA ILE A 37 -2.96 -9.38 7.84
C ILE A 37 -2.89 -9.32 6.32
N LEU A 38 -3.95 -8.82 5.68
CA LEU A 38 -3.94 -8.48 4.26
C LEU A 38 -3.57 -6.99 4.13
N VAL A 39 -2.53 -6.68 3.38
CA VAL A 39 -2.08 -5.31 3.10
C VAL A 39 -2.22 -5.06 1.60
N ASP A 40 -3.15 -4.17 1.26
CA ASP A 40 -3.60 -3.86 -0.09
C ASP A 40 -4.10 -5.10 -0.87
N GLY A 41 -4.80 -4.84 -1.97
CA GLY A 41 -5.43 -5.88 -2.80
C GLY A 41 -5.02 -5.84 -4.27
N GLY A 42 -4.11 -4.96 -4.66
CA GLY A 42 -3.71 -4.83 -6.06
C GLY A 42 -4.82 -4.24 -6.93
N THR A 43 -4.72 -4.49 -8.23
CA THR A 43 -5.77 -4.13 -9.19
C THR A 43 -6.98 -5.06 -9.06
N LYS A 44 -8.10 -4.69 -9.68
CA LYS A 44 -9.30 -5.55 -9.78
C LYS A 44 -8.99 -6.99 -10.21
N LYS A 45 -7.99 -7.20 -11.09
CA LYS A 45 -7.63 -8.55 -11.57
C LYS A 45 -6.99 -9.43 -10.50
N THR A 46 -6.39 -8.84 -9.47
CA THR A 46 -5.74 -9.53 -8.36
C THR A 46 -6.74 -10.31 -7.50
N TYR A 47 -8.03 -9.97 -7.55
CA TYR A 47 -9.08 -10.70 -6.85
C TYR A 47 -9.07 -12.21 -7.11
N GLY A 48 -8.75 -12.65 -8.33
CA GLY A 48 -8.66 -14.08 -8.62
C GLY A 48 -7.60 -14.82 -7.80
N GLU A 49 -6.48 -14.18 -7.47
CA GLU A 49 -5.45 -14.73 -6.58
C GLU A 49 -5.85 -14.62 -5.12
N LEU A 50 -6.41 -13.48 -4.71
CA LEU A 50 -6.94 -13.29 -3.36
C LEU A 50 -7.98 -14.36 -3.02
N HIS A 51 -8.96 -14.58 -3.90
CA HIS A 51 -9.97 -15.61 -3.72
C HIS A 51 -9.36 -17.01 -3.55
N ARG A 52 -8.38 -17.39 -4.37
CA ARG A 52 -7.71 -18.70 -4.27
C ARG A 52 -6.98 -18.89 -2.94
N LEU A 53 -6.45 -17.82 -2.35
CA LEU A 53 -5.78 -17.88 -1.04
C LEU A 53 -6.78 -17.86 0.11
N LEU A 54 -7.79 -16.99 0.05
CA LEU A 54 -8.72 -16.73 1.14
C LEU A 54 -9.83 -17.78 1.25
N GLU A 55 -10.31 -18.35 0.14
CA GLU A 55 -11.40 -19.34 0.17
C GLU A 55 -11.06 -20.57 1.02
N PRO A 56 -9.88 -21.21 0.87
CA PRO A 56 -9.52 -22.33 1.73
C PRO A 56 -9.34 -21.90 3.20
N MET A 57 -8.89 -20.67 3.47
CA MET A 57 -8.74 -20.14 4.82
C MET A 57 -10.11 -20.01 5.50
N GLY A 58 -11.08 -19.38 4.83
CA GLY A 58 -12.45 -19.27 5.32
C GLY A 58 -13.09 -20.63 5.57
N LYS A 59 -12.89 -21.62 4.67
CA LYS A 59 -13.36 -23.01 4.86
C LYS A 59 -12.76 -23.70 6.09
N ARG A 60 -11.58 -23.27 6.56
CA ARG A 60 -10.96 -23.76 7.81
C ARG A 60 -11.40 -22.99 9.06
N GLY A 61 -12.29 -22.01 8.92
CA GLY A 61 -12.73 -21.15 10.01
C GLY A 61 -11.68 -20.10 10.41
N GLU A 62 -10.68 -19.85 9.56
CA GLU A 62 -9.75 -18.74 9.73
C GLU A 62 -10.43 -17.41 9.36
N ARG A 63 -9.76 -16.31 9.67
CA ARG A 63 -10.23 -14.95 9.37
C ARG A 63 -9.06 -14.06 8.99
N LEU A 64 -9.36 -12.91 8.37
CA LEU A 64 -8.42 -11.78 8.36
C LEU A 64 -8.56 -11.04 9.69
N ASP A 65 -7.51 -11.02 10.51
CA ASP A 65 -7.49 -10.22 11.74
C ASP A 65 -7.35 -8.73 11.43
N LEU A 66 -6.73 -8.39 10.30
CA LEU A 66 -6.64 -7.03 9.80
C LEU A 66 -6.59 -7.02 8.27
N LEU A 67 -7.40 -6.17 7.64
CA LEU A 67 -7.22 -5.76 6.25
C LEU A 67 -6.81 -4.29 6.26
N MET A 68 -5.60 -4.00 5.79
CA MET A 68 -5.06 -2.65 5.71
C MET A 68 -5.01 -2.20 4.24
N VAL A 69 -5.66 -1.08 3.95
CA VAL A 69 -5.56 -0.38 2.68
C VAL A 69 -4.70 0.86 2.89
N THR A 70 -3.50 0.83 2.33
CA THR A 70 -2.47 1.84 2.61
C THR A 70 -2.89 3.22 2.11
N HIS A 71 -3.49 3.29 0.92
CA HIS A 71 -4.05 4.50 0.32
C HIS A 71 -5.05 4.15 -0.79
N ILE A 72 -5.61 5.18 -1.44
CA ILE A 72 -6.80 5.10 -2.31
C ILE A 72 -6.50 4.80 -3.79
N ASP A 73 -5.24 4.66 -4.17
CA ASP A 73 -4.89 4.47 -5.58
C ASP A 73 -5.40 3.12 -6.09
N ASN A 74 -5.79 3.10 -7.37
CA ASN A 74 -6.53 2.00 -7.99
C ASN A 74 -5.79 0.65 -7.97
N ASP A 75 -4.47 0.71 -8.02
CA ASP A 75 -3.59 -0.45 -7.94
C ASP A 75 -3.31 -0.93 -6.51
N HIS A 76 -3.97 -0.34 -5.51
CA HIS A 76 -4.00 -0.84 -4.14
C HIS A 76 -5.40 -1.31 -3.74
N ILE A 77 -6.44 -0.55 -4.10
CA ILE A 77 -7.82 -0.80 -3.64
C ILE A 77 -8.63 -1.71 -4.56
N GLY A 78 -8.27 -1.82 -5.83
CA GLY A 78 -9.13 -2.44 -6.85
C GLY A 78 -9.49 -3.89 -6.53
N GLY A 79 -8.52 -4.71 -6.09
CA GLY A 79 -8.79 -6.09 -5.69
C GLY A 79 -9.52 -6.21 -4.34
N ILE A 80 -9.42 -5.20 -3.47
CA ILE A 80 -10.18 -5.14 -2.21
C ILE A 80 -11.66 -4.85 -2.48
N ILE A 81 -11.98 -3.94 -3.41
CA ILE A 81 -13.37 -3.66 -3.81
C ILE A 81 -14.03 -4.96 -4.29
N GLU A 82 -13.42 -5.67 -5.23
CA GLU A 82 -13.94 -6.96 -5.70
C GLU A 82 -14.05 -8.00 -4.59
N LEU A 83 -13.05 -8.05 -3.69
CA LEU A 83 -13.09 -8.94 -2.53
C LEU A 83 -14.32 -8.67 -1.66
N LEU A 84 -14.59 -7.41 -1.31
CA LEU A 84 -15.71 -7.06 -0.44
C LEU A 84 -17.07 -7.22 -1.13
N GLU A 85 -17.17 -6.90 -2.43
CA GLU A 85 -18.38 -7.16 -3.23
C GLU A 85 -18.77 -8.65 -3.20
N ASN A 86 -17.78 -9.53 -3.34
CA ASN A 86 -18.01 -10.98 -3.34
C ASN A 86 -18.10 -11.57 -1.93
N ASN A 87 -17.47 -10.95 -0.93
CA ASN A 87 -17.53 -11.41 0.47
C ASN A 87 -18.87 -11.03 1.13
N GLY A 88 -19.53 -9.96 0.69
CA GLY A 88 -20.84 -9.54 1.18
C GLY A 88 -20.82 -8.94 2.60
N PRO A 89 -21.94 -8.99 3.35
CA PRO A 89 -22.06 -8.40 4.68
C PRO A 89 -21.10 -8.99 5.72
N ALA A 90 -20.53 -8.14 6.59
CA ALA A 90 -19.59 -8.56 7.62
C ALA A 90 -20.17 -9.58 8.62
N GLU A 91 -21.49 -9.56 8.85
CA GLU A 91 -22.20 -10.51 9.72
C GLU A 91 -22.44 -11.89 9.09
N SER A 92 -22.35 -11.99 7.76
CA SER A 92 -22.56 -13.23 6.99
C SER A 92 -21.63 -13.32 5.78
N PRO A 93 -20.30 -13.34 6.02
CA PRO A 93 -19.31 -13.33 4.95
C PRO A 93 -19.38 -14.61 4.12
N GLN A 94 -19.32 -14.47 2.80
CA GLN A 94 -19.37 -15.59 1.85
C GLN A 94 -18.00 -16.27 1.65
N LEU A 95 -16.91 -15.53 1.86
CA LEU A 95 -15.55 -16.00 1.63
C LEU A 95 -14.77 -16.15 2.93
N ILE A 96 -14.61 -15.06 3.68
CA ILE A 96 -13.80 -15.04 4.90
C ILE A 96 -14.26 -13.92 5.86
N PRO A 97 -14.33 -14.17 7.19
CA PRO A 97 -14.55 -13.10 8.16
C PRO A 97 -13.38 -12.10 8.17
N ILE A 98 -13.69 -10.82 8.34
CA ILE A 98 -12.69 -9.74 8.44
C ILE A 98 -12.95 -8.98 9.74
N ALA A 99 -11.97 -8.99 10.66
CA ALA A 99 -12.15 -8.47 12.01
C ALA A 99 -12.11 -6.94 12.09
N ASP A 100 -11.18 -6.31 11.38
CA ASP A 100 -11.06 -4.85 11.26
C ASP A 100 -10.47 -4.48 9.90
N ILE A 101 -10.92 -3.35 9.36
CA ILE A 101 -10.44 -2.80 8.09
C ILE A 101 -9.89 -1.41 8.33
N TRP A 102 -8.62 -1.19 8.00
CA TRP A 102 -7.96 0.10 8.11
C TRP A 102 -7.88 0.77 6.76
N HIS A 103 -8.55 1.91 6.63
CA HIS A 103 -8.52 2.74 5.44
C HIS A 103 -8.89 4.19 5.81
N ASN A 104 -8.11 5.15 5.35
CA ASN A 104 -8.41 6.57 5.54
C ASN A 104 -9.12 7.13 4.30
N ALA A 105 -10.47 7.14 4.33
CA ALA A 105 -11.27 7.80 3.30
C ALA A 105 -11.78 9.17 3.78
N TYR A 106 -12.66 9.77 2.99
CA TYR A 106 -13.11 11.15 3.15
C TYR A 106 -13.82 11.33 4.48
N LEU A 107 -14.67 10.38 4.86
CA LEU A 107 -15.40 10.43 6.11
C LEU A 107 -14.48 10.49 7.32
N GLN A 108 -13.34 9.80 7.30
CA GLN A 108 -12.39 9.75 8.42
C GLN A 108 -11.48 10.98 8.51
N LEU A 109 -11.33 11.77 7.45
CA LEU A 109 -10.50 12.97 7.47
C LEU A 109 -11.09 14.07 8.35
N GLN A 110 -10.23 14.70 9.15
CA GLN A 110 -10.64 15.64 10.20
C GLN A 110 -10.59 17.10 9.69
N PHE A 111 -11.57 17.48 8.87
CA PHE A 111 -11.80 18.88 8.45
C PHE A 111 -13.28 19.26 8.60
N PRO A 112 -13.63 20.57 8.61
CA PRO A 112 -15.01 21.01 8.77
C PRO A 112 -15.94 20.46 7.67
N LYS A 113 -16.97 19.71 8.07
CA LYS A 113 -18.03 19.18 7.20
C LYS A 113 -19.39 19.71 7.67
N GLU A 114 -20.38 19.72 6.77
CA GLU A 114 -21.75 20.17 7.05
C GLU A 114 -22.75 19.02 6.96
N HIS A 115 -23.63 18.93 7.95
CA HIS A 115 -24.67 17.89 7.95
C HIS A 115 -25.81 18.20 6.97
N ARG A 116 -26.07 19.49 6.72
CA ARG A 116 -27.06 19.95 5.74
C ARG A 116 -26.33 20.66 4.61
N ILE A 117 -26.36 20.04 3.44
CA ILE A 117 -25.83 20.60 2.20
C ILE A 117 -26.98 21.12 1.33
N ALA A 118 -26.68 22.12 0.50
CA ALA A 118 -27.61 22.63 -0.49
C ALA A 118 -27.79 21.64 -1.65
N GLU A 119 -28.95 21.66 -2.29
CA GLU A 119 -29.29 20.76 -3.41
C GLU A 119 -28.26 20.81 -4.57
N HIS A 120 -27.72 21.99 -4.87
CA HIS A 120 -26.71 22.13 -5.90
C HIS A 120 -25.39 21.41 -5.54
N GLN A 121 -25.00 21.40 -4.26
CA GLN A 121 -23.80 20.70 -3.77
C GLN A 121 -23.97 19.18 -3.91
N ARG A 122 -25.16 18.67 -3.55
CA ARG A 122 -25.53 17.26 -3.73
C ARG A 122 -25.45 16.85 -5.21
N LYS A 123 -26.00 17.67 -6.12
CA LYS A 123 -25.91 17.42 -7.58
C LYS A 123 -24.48 17.40 -8.13
N ILE A 124 -23.56 18.19 -7.55
CA ILE A 124 -22.14 18.14 -7.93
C ILE A 124 -21.55 16.78 -7.53
N ALA A 125 -21.77 16.34 -6.29
CA ALA A 125 -21.30 15.04 -5.81
C ALA A 125 -21.89 13.88 -6.63
N GLU A 126 -23.19 13.90 -6.90
CA GLU A 126 -23.86 12.90 -7.75
C GLU A 126 -23.29 12.87 -9.18
N ARG A 127 -22.95 14.03 -9.77
CA ARG A 127 -22.27 14.10 -11.08
C ARG A 127 -20.86 13.51 -11.02
N LEU A 128 -20.14 13.77 -9.93
CA LEU A 128 -18.82 13.19 -9.72
C LEU A 128 -18.87 11.68 -9.62
N ILE A 129 -19.93 11.10 -9.06
CA ILE A 129 -20.15 9.64 -9.08
C ILE A 129 -20.56 9.17 -10.48
N ALA A 130 -21.55 9.83 -11.10
CA ALA A 130 -22.17 9.42 -12.37
C ALA A 130 -21.20 9.39 -13.56
N GLY A 131 -20.08 10.11 -13.51
CA GLY A 131 -19.04 10.00 -14.53
C GLY A 131 -18.28 8.66 -14.55
N GLY A 132 -18.59 7.70 -13.66
CA GLY A 132 -17.97 6.38 -13.56
C GLY A 132 -16.49 6.40 -13.14
N ASP A 133 -15.77 5.28 -13.18
CA ASP A 133 -14.34 5.28 -12.88
C ASP A 133 -13.45 5.70 -14.06
N GLY A 134 -14.04 6.02 -15.22
CA GLY A 134 -13.29 6.35 -16.44
C GLY A 134 -12.82 5.14 -17.25
N THR A 135 -13.11 3.92 -16.79
CA THR A 135 -12.81 2.69 -17.53
C THR A 135 -13.86 2.48 -18.63
N GLY A 136 -13.62 3.12 -19.78
CA GLY A 136 -14.48 3.01 -20.96
C GLY A 136 -14.53 1.58 -21.51
N GLY A 137 -15.70 0.96 -21.43
CA GLY A 137 -16.17 -0.01 -22.41
C GLY A 137 -16.98 0.72 -23.48
N ASP A 138 -16.67 0.49 -24.75
CA ASP A 138 -17.34 1.09 -25.90
C ASP A 138 -18.86 0.80 -25.92
N GLY A 139 -19.65 1.83 -26.23
CA GLY A 139 -20.98 1.66 -26.83
C GLY A 139 -22.18 2.08 -25.99
N LYS A 140 -22.78 3.20 -26.39
CA LYS A 140 -24.16 3.69 -26.17
C LYS A 140 -25.13 2.76 -25.42
N GLY A 141 -25.62 3.24 -24.28
CA GLY A 141 -26.85 2.77 -23.64
C GLY A 141 -27.26 3.67 -22.47
N GLU A 142 -28.50 4.15 -22.48
CA GLU A 142 -29.13 4.83 -21.35
C GLU A 142 -29.36 3.85 -20.17
N ILE A 143 -29.14 4.33 -18.94
CA ILE A 143 -29.55 3.78 -17.63
C ILE A 143 -28.68 2.64 -17.05
N SER A 144 -27.76 2.97 -16.11
CA SER A 144 -28.03 2.95 -14.66
C SER A 144 -26.73 3.21 -13.88
N ALA A 145 -26.85 3.90 -12.76
CA ALA A 145 -25.79 4.31 -11.82
C ALA A 145 -25.10 3.15 -11.06
N ARG A 146 -24.72 2.06 -11.75
CA ARG A 146 -24.05 0.87 -11.20
C ARG A 146 -22.72 0.56 -11.90
N GLN A 147 -21.95 1.58 -12.26
CA GLN A 147 -20.57 1.38 -12.70
C GLN A 147 -19.61 1.65 -11.53
N GLY A 148 -19.32 0.58 -10.77
CA GLY A 148 -18.29 0.49 -9.73
C GLY A 148 -18.74 0.93 -8.33
N SER A 149 -18.80 0.00 -7.37
CA SER A 149 -18.91 0.36 -5.94
C SER A 149 -17.58 1.00 -5.48
N THR A 150 -17.66 1.96 -4.58
CA THR A 150 -16.48 2.50 -3.90
C THR A 150 -16.12 1.61 -2.71
N LEU A 151 -14.87 1.67 -2.25
CA LEU A 151 -14.47 0.97 -1.04
C LEU A 151 -15.29 1.47 0.15
N GLY A 152 -15.44 2.79 0.28
CA GLY A 152 -16.22 3.41 1.35
C GLY A 152 -17.67 2.96 1.41
N ALA A 153 -18.36 2.93 0.27
CA ALA A 153 -19.74 2.44 0.17
C ALA A 153 -19.84 0.99 0.63
N LEU A 154 -18.94 0.12 0.16
CA LEU A 154 -18.94 -1.29 0.55
C LEU A 154 -18.71 -1.48 2.05
N LEU A 155 -17.78 -0.73 2.63
CA LEU A 155 -17.52 -0.79 4.08
C LEU A 155 -18.75 -0.40 4.89
N TYR A 156 -19.43 0.68 4.49
CA TYR A 156 -20.62 1.18 5.16
C TYR A 156 -21.84 0.27 4.98
N GLU A 157 -22.18 -0.08 3.74
CA GLU A 157 -23.37 -0.87 3.40
C GLU A 157 -23.31 -2.29 3.96
N ASN A 158 -22.12 -2.92 3.88
CA ASN A 158 -21.90 -4.27 4.40
C ASN A 158 -21.54 -4.30 5.89
N LYS A 159 -21.55 -3.13 6.56
CA LYS A 159 -21.31 -2.97 8.02
C LYS A 159 -19.98 -3.58 8.48
N TYR A 160 -18.92 -3.41 7.69
CA TYR A 160 -17.59 -3.81 8.13
C TYR A 160 -17.09 -2.93 9.28
N ASN A 161 -16.28 -3.52 10.17
CA ASN A 161 -15.55 -2.75 11.16
C ASN A 161 -14.52 -1.89 10.43
N TRP A 162 -14.76 -0.58 10.38
CA TRP A 162 -13.91 0.37 9.68
C TRP A 162 -13.18 1.27 10.67
N ASN A 163 -11.85 1.16 10.70
CA ASN A 163 -10.96 1.86 11.62
C ASN A 163 -11.42 1.71 13.08
N ARG A 164 -11.81 0.50 13.49
CA ARG A 164 -12.37 0.29 14.83
C ARG A 164 -11.36 0.62 15.92
N CYS A 165 -10.08 0.39 15.67
CA CYS A 165 -8.96 0.73 16.55
C CYS A 165 -8.90 2.21 16.97
N THR A 166 -9.49 3.12 16.16
CA THR A 166 -9.54 4.57 16.39
C THR A 166 -10.97 5.09 16.51
N GLU A 167 -11.91 4.22 16.89
CA GLU A 167 -13.34 4.55 17.01
C GLU A 167 -13.93 5.13 15.72
N GLY A 168 -13.50 4.61 14.56
CA GLY A 168 -13.93 5.05 13.24
C GLY A 168 -13.28 6.35 12.75
N LYS A 169 -12.30 6.91 13.48
CA LYS A 169 -11.51 8.07 13.04
C LYS A 169 -10.36 7.63 12.13
N ALA A 170 -9.65 8.58 11.54
CA ALA A 170 -8.47 8.26 10.73
C ALA A 170 -7.38 7.56 11.56
N VAL A 171 -6.76 6.54 10.96
CA VAL A 171 -5.58 5.86 11.49
C VAL A 171 -4.34 6.64 11.04
N HIS A 172 -3.55 7.13 11.98
CA HIS A 172 -2.27 7.78 11.70
C HIS A 172 -1.32 7.56 12.88
N ARG A 173 -0.02 7.76 12.67
CA ARG A 173 1.02 7.46 13.66
C ARG A 173 0.82 8.19 15.00
N ASP A 174 0.21 9.37 14.98
CA ASP A 174 0.05 10.20 16.18
C ASP A 174 -1.16 9.75 17.04
N SER A 175 -2.19 9.16 16.43
CA SER A 175 -3.36 8.63 17.15
C SER A 175 -3.19 7.17 17.56
N LEU A 176 -2.46 6.39 16.77
CA LEU A 176 -2.22 4.98 16.98
C LEU A 176 -0.73 4.64 16.75
N PRO A 177 0.19 5.14 17.60
CA PRO A 177 1.62 4.92 17.39
C PRO A 177 2.00 3.44 17.43
N VAL A 178 1.35 2.68 18.30
CA VAL A 178 1.58 1.25 18.49
C VAL A 178 0.24 0.54 18.62
N PHE A 179 0.03 -0.52 17.85
CA PHE A 179 -1.16 -1.36 17.89
C PHE A 179 -0.78 -2.83 18.12
N SER A 180 -1.28 -3.43 19.19
CA SER A 180 -1.09 -4.86 19.46
C SER A 180 -2.23 -5.66 18.83
N LEU A 181 -1.92 -6.45 17.80
CA LEU A 181 -2.87 -7.37 17.18
C LEU A 181 -3.06 -8.65 18.02
N SER A 182 -1.99 -9.07 18.68
CA SER A 182 -1.96 -10.13 19.69
C SER A 182 -0.79 -9.88 20.65
N ASP A 183 -0.63 -10.73 21.67
CA ASP A 183 0.52 -10.67 22.59
C ASP A 183 1.87 -10.81 21.86
N ASP A 184 1.86 -11.51 20.73
CA ASP A 184 3.04 -11.79 19.91
C ASP A 184 3.17 -10.87 18.68
N ILE A 185 2.14 -10.12 18.28
CA ILE A 185 2.17 -9.32 17.05
C ILE A 185 1.82 -7.86 17.36
N CYS A 186 2.76 -6.99 17.02
CA CYS A 186 2.65 -5.56 17.22
C CYS A 186 2.94 -4.80 15.92
N LEU A 187 2.14 -3.78 15.63
CA LEU A 187 2.34 -2.86 14.52
C LEU A 187 2.75 -1.49 15.08
N ARG A 188 3.94 -1.01 14.71
CA ARG A 188 4.41 0.36 15.02
C ARG A 188 4.17 1.24 13.81
N MET A 189 3.28 2.21 13.93
CA MET A 189 2.91 3.08 12.83
C MET A 189 3.99 4.14 12.60
N LEU A 190 4.44 4.24 11.34
CA LEU A 190 5.43 5.22 10.88
C LEU A 190 4.76 6.36 10.12
N SER A 191 3.71 6.04 9.37
CA SER A 191 2.85 6.96 8.62
C SER A 191 1.42 6.41 8.58
N SER A 192 0.40 7.15 8.16
CA SER A 192 0.39 8.59 7.86
C SER A 192 0.64 9.45 9.11
N THR A 193 0.79 10.76 8.94
CA THR A 193 0.79 11.73 10.04
C THR A 193 -0.50 12.53 10.05
N LYS A 194 -0.85 13.11 11.20
CA LYS A 194 -1.97 14.05 11.30
C LYS A 194 -1.84 15.19 10.28
N GLU A 195 -0.65 15.78 10.17
CA GLU A 195 -0.35 16.84 9.21
C GLU A 195 -0.52 16.37 7.76
N GLY A 196 -0.04 15.16 7.44
CA GLY A 196 -0.21 14.56 6.12
C GLY A 196 -1.68 14.38 5.75
N LEU A 197 -2.50 13.92 6.71
CA LEU A 197 -3.95 13.78 6.52
C LEU A 197 -4.69 15.13 6.45
N GLU A 198 -4.22 16.16 7.13
CA GLU A 198 -4.75 17.52 6.99
C GLU A 198 -4.41 18.11 5.60
N LYS A 199 -3.19 17.89 5.11
CA LYS A 199 -2.79 18.26 3.74
C LYS A 199 -3.62 17.50 2.70
N LEU A 200 -3.85 16.22 2.95
CA LEU A 200 -4.75 15.39 2.15
C LEU A 200 -6.16 15.98 2.13
N GLY A 201 -6.77 16.26 3.28
CA GLY A 201 -8.09 16.90 3.35
C GLY A 201 -8.16 18.24 2.61
N LYS A 202 -7.11 19.07 2.69
CA LYS A 202 -7.03 20.35 1.93
C LYS A 202 -6.95 20.12 0.43
N ASP A 203 -6.11 19.19 -0.03
CA ASP A 203 -6.03 18.80 -1.45
C ASP A 203 -7.39 18.31 -1.96
N TRP A 204 -8.12 17.58 -1.12
CA TRP A 204 -9.44 17.03 -1.44
C TRP A 204 -10.48 18.14 -1.60
N LEU A 205 -10.49 19.10 -0.67
CA LEU A 205 -11.35 20.29 -0.74
C LEU A 205 -11.05 21.14 -1.97
N ASN A 206 -9.77 21.39 -2.28
CA ASN A 206 -9.37 22.16 -3.44
C ASN A 206 -9.89 21.53 -4.74
N LYS A 207 -9.79 20.21 -4.87
CA LYS A 207 -10.33 19.48 -6.03
C LYS A 207 -11.85 19.60 -6.14
N LEU A 208 -12.58 19.61 -5.02
CA LEU A 208 -14.02 19.90 -5.05
C LEU A 208 -14.29 21.34 -5.51
N TYR A 209 -13.51 22.31 -5.04
CA TYR A 209 -13.65 23.71 -5.45
C TYR A 209 -13.38 23.91 -6.95
N ASP A 210 -12.41 23.18 -7.53
CA ASP A 210 -12.17 23.16 -8.98
C ASP A 210 -13.39 22.65 -9.78
N GLN A 211 -14.33 21.95 -9.13
CA GLN A 211 -15.61 21.51 -9.72
C GLN A 211 -16.75 22.51 -9.46
N ASN A 212 -16.43 23.75 -9.11
CA ASN A 212 -17.37 24.80 -8.70
C ASN A 212 -18.19 24.45 -7.46
N TYR A 213 -17.65 23.59 -6.58
CA TYR A 213 -18.22 23.36 -5.27
C TYR A 213 -17.99 24.60 -4.38
N VAL A 214 -19.02 25.10 -3.71
CA VAL A 214 -18.91 26.24 -2.79
C VAL A 214 -19.46 25.84 -1.43
N GLY A 215 -18.73 26.15 -0.36
CA GLY A 215 -19.12 25.83 1.02
C GLY A 215 -18.41 24.61 1.60
N LYS A 216 -18.88 24.13 2.75
CA LYS A 216 -18.33 22.92 3.39
C LYS A 216 -18.96 21.68 2.79
N PRO A 217 -18.18 20.60 2.59
CA PRO A 217 -18.68 19.36 2.03
C PRO A 217 -19.51 18.56 3.05
N GLY A 218 -20.33 17.64 2.54
CA GLY A 218 -21.30 16.88 3.34
C GLY A 218 -20.65 15.86 4.28
N THR A 219 -21.42 15.37 5.25
CA THR A 219 -21.02 14.27 6.15
C THR A 219 -21.55 12.90 5.71
N ASP A 220 -22.28 12.81 4.59
CA ASP A 220 -22.87 11.56 4.12
C ASP A 220 -21.93 10.79 3.18
N ALA A 221 -22.22 9.49 3.01
CA ALA A 221 -21.42 8.58 2.18
C ALA A 221 -21.31 9.03 0.72
N LEU A 222 -22.24 9.85 0.23
CA LEU A 222 -22.21 10.45 -1.11
C LEU A 222 -20.89 11.18 -1.38
N PHE A 223 -20.33 11.88 -0.38
CA PHE A 223 -19.06 12.59 -0.56
C PHE A 223 -17.85 11.66 -0.53
N ASP A 224 -17.94 10.54 0.18
CA ASP A 224 -16.91 9.50 0.16
C ASP A 224 -16.82 8.91 -1.25
N ASP A 225 -17.97 8.54 -1.82
CA ASP A 225 -18.07 7.95 -3.14
C ASP A 225 -17.63 8.92 -4.25
N ALA A 226 -18.16 10.14 -4.21
CA ALA A 226 -17.81 11.18 -5.17
C ALA A 226 -16.30 11.46 -5.17
N TYR A 227 -15.68 11.38 -3.99
CA TYR A 227 -14.28 11.68 -3.82
C TYR A 227 -13.39 10.54 -4.33
N GLU A 228 -13.66 9.30 -3.94
CA GLU A 228 -12.95 8.13 -4.42
C GLU A 228 -13.02 8.04 -5.95
N MET A 229 -14.21 8.21 -6.54
CA MET A 229 -14.39 8.23 -8.00
C MET A 229 -13.57 9.33 -8.69
N MET A 230 -13.54 10.53 -8.11
CA MET A 230 -12.78 11.64 -8.65
C MET A 230 -11.27 11.35 -8.64
N LEU A 231 -10.75 10.81 -7.55
CA LEU A 231 -9.32 10.48 -7.44
C LEU A 231 -8.89 9.43 -8.44
N ARG A 232 -9.65 8.33 -8.54
CA ARG A 232 -9.37 7.24 -9.47
C ARG A 232 -9.24 7.77 -10.90
N ARG A 233 -10.14 8.66 -11.33
CA ARG A 233 -10.03 9.32 -12.66
C ARG A 233 -8.80 10.19 -12.81
N MET A 234 -8.50 11.03 -11.81
CA MET A 234 -7.34 11.93 -11.87
C MET A 234 -6.03 11.15 -11.95
N GLU A 235 -5.94 10.05 -11.21
CA GLU A 235 -4.80 9.13 -11.21
C GLU A 235 -4.61 8.50 -12.60
N GLU A 236 -5.68 7.98 -13.21
CA GLU A 236 -5.65 7.42 -14.55
C GLU A 236 -5.20 8.45 -15.60
N GLN A 237 -5.72 9.68 -15.52
CA GLN A 237 -5.31 10.79 -16.38
C GLN A 237 -3.83 11.12 -16.21
N ARG A 238 -3.32 11.15 -14.96
CA ARG A 238 -1.89 11.36 -14.67
C ARG A 238 -1.03 10.25 -15.26
N LYS A 239 -1.40 8.98 -15.05
CA LYS A 239 -0.71 7.81 -15.61
C LYS A 239 -0.71 7.85 -17.14
N ALA A 240 -1.82 8.23 -17.78
CA ALA A 240 -1.91 8.39 -19.23
C ALA A 240 -1.04 9.55 -19.76
N ASN A 241 -0.97 10.66 -19.05
CA ASN A 241 -0.13 11.80 -19.43
C ASN A 241 1.38 11.51 -19.28
N LYS A 242 1.79 10.78 -18.23
CA LYS A 242 3.19 10.32 -18.07
C LYS A 242 3.63 9.48 -19.27
N ARG A 243 2.78 8.55 -19.75
CA ARG A 243 3.07 7.73 -20.96
C ARG A 243 3.32 8.56 -22.22
N LYS A 244 2.66 9.71 -22.35
CA LYS A 244 2.84 10.61 -23.51
C LYS A 244 4.10 11.47 -23.45
N LYS A 245 4.72 11.62 -22.27
CA LYS A 245 5.85 12.54 -22.03
C LYS A 245 7.23 11.88 -21.98
N GLN A 246 7.36 10.58 -22.27
CA GLN A 246 8.69 9.96 -22.38
C GLN A 246 9.41 10.43 -23.66
N SER A 247 10.32 11.41 -23.51
CA SER A 247 11.29 11.80 -24.55
C SER A 247 12.62 11.08 -24.36
N ILE A 248 13.25 10.75 -25.48
CA ILE A 248 14.46 9.92 -25.64
C ILE A 248 15.75 10.72 -25.40
N SER A 249 16.77 9.99 -24.97
CA SER A 249 18.22 10.26 -24.96
C SER A 249 18.76 10.90 -23.68
N HIS A 250 19.41 10.06 -22.87
CA HIS A 250 20.58 10.40 -22.08
C HIS A 250 21.69 9.40 -22.48
N ALA A 251 22.95 9.74 -22.19
CA ALA A 251 24.07 8.81 -22.30
C ALA A 251 23.72 7.46 -21.62
N PRO A 252 24.29 6.32 -22.06
CA PRO A 252 23.96 5.03 -21.47
C PRO A 252 24.23 5.07 -19.96
N ALA A 253 23.18 4.92 -19.16
CA ALA A 253 23.28 4.93 -17.71
C ALA A 253 24.19 3.78 -17.24
N THR A 254 25.08 4.09 -16.30
CA THR A 254 26.01 3.15 -15.68
C THR A 254 25.57 2.82 -14.26
N TRP A 255 26.14 1.75 -13.69
CA TRP A 255 25.93 1.40 -12.29
C TRP A 255 26.22 2.59 -11.36
N ASP A 256 27.33 3.28 -11.58
CA ASP A 256 27.74 4.40 -10.73
C ASP A 256 26.81 5.62 -10.93
N SER A 257 26.36 5.89 -12.16
CA SER A 257 25.38 6.98 -12.38
C SER A 257 24.03 6.71 -11.71
N PHE A 258 23.60 5.45 -11.62
CA PHE A 258 22.38 5.09 -10.89
C PHE A 258 22.54 5.24 -9.38
N LYS A 259 23.72 4.91 -8.85
CA LYS A 259 24.05 5.09 -7.43
C LYS A 259 24.06 6.56 -7.03
N GLU A 260 24.70 7.39 -7.84
CA GLU A 260 24.95 8.81 -7.58
C GLU A 260 23.82 9.72 -8.07
N GLU A 261 22.75 9.16 -8.66
CA GLU A 261 21.60 9.94 -9.14
C GLU A 261 21.03 10.81 -8.00
N GLU A 262 21.09 12.13 -8.17
CA GLU A 262 20.40 13.08 -7.31
C GLU A 262 18.89 12.97 -7.55
N VAL A 263 18.12 12.80 -6.47
CA VAL A 263 16.69 12.59 -6.55
C VAL A 263 15.97 13.44 -5.52
N GLU A 264 14.94 14.15 -5.98
CA GLU A 264 13.99 14.80 -5.09
C GLU A 264 12.96 13.81 -4.60
N GLU A 265 12.63 13.92 -3.32
CA GLU A 265 11.60 13.11 -2.67
C GLU A 265 10.24 13.28 -3.40
N ASP A 266 9.43 12.22 -3.39
CA ASP A 266 8.03 12.29 -3.82
C ASP A 266 7.29 13.39 -3.04
N ASP A 267 6.48 14.20 -3.74
CA ASP A 267 5.71 15.30 -3.17
C ASP A 267 4.18 15.06 -3.24
N GLY A 268 3.78 13.89 -3.74
CA GLY A 268 2.40 13.47 -3.93
C GLY A 268 1.65 13.38 -2.60
N VAL A 269 0.55 14.12 -2.49
CA VAL A 269 -0.22 14.19 -1.24
C VAL A 269 -0.86 12.86 -0.86
N ALA A 270 -1.35 12.10 -1.85
CA ALA A 270 -1.91 10.76 -1.64
C ALA A 270 -0.85 9.79 -1.10
N ASN A 271 0.30 9.73 -1.76
CA ASN A 271 1.47 8.93 -1.35
C ASN A 271 1.94 9.29 0.07
N GLY A 272 2.03 10.59 0.38
CA GLY A 272 2.38 11.07 1.72
C GLY A 272 1.36 10.71 2.82
N SER A 273 0.15 10.27 2.44
CA SER A 273 -0.89 9.80 3.34
C SER A 273 -0.97 8.28 3.48
N SER A 274 -0.08 7.54 2.81
CA SER A 274 -0.07 6.08 2.88
C SER A 274 0.27 5.58 4.28
N LEU A 275 -0.39 4.50 4.71
CA LEU A 275 -0.03 3.79 5.94
C LEU A 275 1.27 3.01 5.74
N ALA A 276 2.22 3.23 6.65
CA ALA A 276 3.48 2.49 6.73
C ALA A 276 3.75 2.11 8.18
N PHE A 277 4.33 0.95 8.39
CA PHE A 277 4.48 0.38 9.72
C PHE A 277 5.65 -0.59 9.81
N VAL A 278 6.11 -0.82 11.05
CA VAL A 278 6.92 -1.99 11.40
C VAL A 278 6.03 -3.04 12.01
N LEU A 279 6.04 -4.25 11.46
CA LEU A 279 5.49 -5.42 12.10
C LEU A 279 6.58 -6.06 12.96
N GLU A 280 6.34 -6.12 14.27
CA GLU A 280 7.16 -6.85 15.22
C GLU A 280 6.45 -8.15 15.60
N TYR A 281 7.13 -9.27 15.43
CA TYR A 281 6.66 -10.59 15.84
C TYR A 281 7.55 -11.15 16.94
N ARG A 282 6.94 -11.42 18.09
CA ARG A 282 7.55 -11.91 19.35
C ARG A 282 8.74 -11.08 19.83
N LYS A 283 8.78 -9.80 19.47
CA LYS A 283 9.88 -8.85 19.74
C LYS A 283 11.23 -9.22 19.14
N GLU A 284 11.31 -10.27 18.31
CA GLU A 284 12.55 -10.77 17.72
C GLU A 284 12.65 -10.46 16.22
N LYS A 285 11.53 -10.57 15.50
CA LYS A 285 11.49 -10.38 14.05
C LYS A 285 10.79 -9.07 13.71
N ARG A 286 11.48 -8.20 12.97
CA ARG A 286 10.93 -6.92 12.46
C ARG A 286 10.81 -6.95 10.94
N LEU A 287 9.63 -6.62 10.42
CA LEU A 287 9.39 -6.38 8.99
C LEU A 287 8.95 -4.94 8.78
N LEU A 288 9.52 -4.26 7.79
CA LEU A 288 9.18 -2.88 7.48
C LEU A 288 8.31 -2.82 6.23
N TYR A 289 7.10 -2.31 6.35
CA TYR A 289 6.16 -2.08 5.25
C TYR A 289 6.06 -0.59 5.00
N LEU A 290 6.60 -0.14 3.86
CA LEU A 290 6.71 1.29 3.56
C LEU A 290 5.49 1.88 2.85
N GLY A 291 4.60 1.06 2.28
CA GLY A 291 3.54 1.52 1.39
C GLY A 291 4.11 2.50 0.36
N ASP A 292 3.40 3.61 0.12
CA ASP A 292 3.87 4.67 -0.79
C ASP A 292 4.33 5.92 -0.04
N ALA A 293 4.59 5.76 1.26
CA ALA A 293 4.89 6.87 2.16
C ALA A 293 6.18 7.62 1.78
N HIS A 294 6.20 8.89 2.17
CA HIS A 294 7.34 9.78 1.96
C HIS A 294 8.53 9.39 2.84
N PRO A 295 9.75 9.21 2.26
CA PRO A 295 10.98 8.89 2.98
C PRO A 295 11.22 9.71 4.25
N SER A 296 10.99 11.01 4.20
CA SER A 296 11.18 11.92 5.35
C SER A 296 10.29 11.56 6.53
N VAL A 297 9.02 11.23 6.28
CA VAL A 297 8.04 10.81 7.28
C VAL A 297 8.45 9.47 7.90
N ILE A 298 8.93 8.54 7.08
CA ILE A 298 9.42 7.23 7.55
C ILE A 298 10.64 7.38 8.44
N VAL A 299 11.64 8.16 8.02
CA VAL A 299 12.87 8.39 8.79
C VAL A 299 12.54 8.99 10.17
N GLU A 300 11.62 9.95 10.21
CA GLU A 300 11.16 10.55 11.46
C GLU A 300 10.43 9.52 12.35
N GLY A 301 9.46 8.78 11.79
CA GLY A 301 8.72 7.76 12.53
C GLY A 301 9.63 6.67 13.12
N LEU A 302 10.64 6.22 12.38
CA LEU A 302 11.62 5.26 12.86
C LEU A 302 12.44 5.82 14.02
N ARG A 303 12.92 7.06 13.91
CA ARG A 303 13.64 7.74 15.00
C ARG A 303 12.79 7.93 16.25
N CYS A 304 11.48 8.14 16.11
CA CYS A 304 10.56 8.21 17.23
C CYS A 304 10.41 6.85 17.93
N HIS A 305 10.23 5.76 17.18
CA HIS A 305 10.02 4.42 17.76
C HIS A 305 11.29 3.77 18.32
N TYR A 306 12.45 4.11 17.76
CA TYR A 306 13.73 3.49 18.07
C TYR A 306 14.77 4.52 18.53
N ALA A 307 14.35 5.52 19.31
CA ALA A 307 15.21 6.60 19.77
C ALA A 307 16.46 6.13 20.56
N ASP A 308 16.35 4.96 21.21
CA ASP A 308 17.44 4.35 21.98
C ASP A 308 18.36 3.44 21.14
N GLU A 309 18.02 3.20 19.87
CA GLU A 309 18.83 2.43 18.92
C GLU A 309 19.59 3.38 17.97
N GLN A 310 20.76 2.94 17.48
CA GLN A 310 21.50 3.70 16.46
C GLN A 310 21.19 3.14 15.06
N PRO A 311 20.98 4.01 14.05
CA PRO A 311 20.83 3.56 12.68
C PRO A 311 22.14 2.92 12.14
N PRO A 312 22.06 2.05 11.12
CA PRO A 312 20.83 1.63 10.44
C PRO A 312 20.00 0.65 11.28
N TYR A 313 18.70 0.92 11.41
CA TYR A 313 17.75 -0.01 12.02
C TYR A 313 17.64 -1.25 11.14
N THR A 314 17.91 -2.42 11.72
CA THR A 314 17.92 -3.68 10.98
C THR A 314 16.56 -4.34 11.00
N PHE A 315 16.10 -4.74 9.82
CA PHE A 315 14.88 -5.51 9.61
C PHE A 315 15.23 -6.85 8.98
N LYS A 316 14.32 -7.82 9.12
CA LYS A 316 14.45 -9.08 8.41
C LYS A 316 14.10 -8.92 6.95
N ALA A 317 13.01 -8.18 6.67
CA ALA A 317 12.64 -7.80 5.32
C ALA A 317 12.05 -6.39 5.27
N ILE A 318 12.22 -5.72 4.13
CA ILE A 318 11.62 -4.42 3.82
C ILE A 318 10.78 -4.58 2.55
N LYS A 319 9.49 -4.21 2.62
CA LYS A 319 8.73 -3.94 1.40
C LYS A 319 9.08 -2.53 0.92
N VAL A 320 9.76 -2.48 -0.22
CA VAL A 320 10.22 -1.25 -0.87
C VAL A 320 9.03 -0.38 -1.24
N SER A 321 9.16 0.92 -0.98
CA SER A 321 8.08 1.88 -1.15
C SER A 321 7.70 2.09 -2.61
N HIS A 322 6.40 2.32 -2.89
CA HIS A 322 5.89 2.80 -4.18
C HIS A 322 6.47 1.99 -5.35
N HIS A 323 6.30 0.67 -5.24
CA HIS A 323 6.76 -0.33 -6.21
C HIS A 323 8.26 -0.32 -6.56
N GLY A 324 9.10 0.40 -5.81
CA GLY A 324 10.51 0.61 -6.14
C GLY A 324 10.82 1.93 -6.84
N SER A 325 9.97 2.95 -6.70
CA SER A 325 10.24 4.32 -7.15
C SER A 325 11.52 4.88 -6.50
N GLY A 326 12.39 5.46 -7.34
CA GLY A 326 13.64 6.11 -6.94
C GLY A 326 13.43 7.35 -6.08
N ARG A 327 12.25 7.97 -6.16
CA ARG A 327 11.84 9.13 -5.34
C ARG A 327 11.35 8.75 -3.95
N ASN A 328 11.03 7.48 -3.73
CA ASN A 328 10.59 6.93 -2.44
C ASN A 328 11.67 6.05 -1.78
N THR A 329 12.74 5.73 -2.50
CA THR A 329 13.89 4.98 -1.98
C THR A 329 15.17 5.79 -2.19
N ILE A 330 15.29 6.86 -1.42
CA ILE A 330 16.39 7.83 -1.50
C ILE A 330 17.52 7.48 -0.50
N PRO A 331 18.77 7.97 -0.73
CA PRO A 331 19.91 7.69 0.17
C PRO A 331 19.61 7.97 1.64
N LYS A 332 18.95 9.09 1.96
CA LYS A 332 18.58 9.46 3.34
C LYS A 332 17.76 8.39 4.08
N LEU A 333 16.90 7.66 3.37
CA LEU A 333 16.16 6.53 3.95
C LEU A 333 17.08 5.31 4.11
N LEU A 334 17.86 4.99 3.09
CA LEU A 334 18.77 3.85 3.08
C LEU A 334 19.95 4.00 4.05
N ASP A 335 20.26 5.22 4.50
CA ASP A 335 21.23 5.47 5.58
C ASP A 335 20.69 5.05 6.95
N VAL A 336 19.36 4.98 7.12
CA VAL A 336 18.73 4.66 8.41
C VAL A 336 18.10 3.27 8.46
N VAL A 337 17.94 2.56 7.34
CA VAL A 337 17.37 1.19 7.33
C VAL A 337 18.25 0.22 6.55
N ASP A 338 18.29 -1.02 7.03
CA ASP A 338 18.86 -2.14 6.26
C ASP A 338 18.13 -3.46 6.51
N ALA A 339 18.22 -4.39 5.56
CA ALA A 339 17.59 -5.70 5.68
C ALA A 339 18.29 -6.79 4.88
N ASP A 340 17.98 -8.05 5.20
CA ASP A 340 18.41 -9.20 4.41
C ASP A 340 17.63 -9.30 3.09
N PHE A 341 16.32 -9.01 3.15
CA PHE A 341 15.39 -9.20 2.04
C PHE A 341 14.64 -7.91 1.70
N TYR A 342 14.48 -7.64 0.41
CA TYR A 342 13.74 -6.49 -0.10
C TYR A 342 12.64 -6.96 -1.05
N PHE A 343 11.38 -6.74 -0.69
CA PHE A 343 10.23 -7.10 -1.52
C PHE A 343 9.92 -5.99 -2.54
N LEU A 344 9.81 -6.39 -3.80
CA LEU A 344 9.50 -5.55 -4.94
C LEU A 344 8.28 -6.11 -5.68
N SER A 345 7.16 -5.40 -5.57
CA SER A 345 5.86 -5.80 -6.10
C SER A 345 5.44 -4.90 -7.25
N THR A 346 5.69 -5.35 -8.48
CA THR A 346 5.23 -4.69 -9.73
C THR A 346 5.67 -5.48 -10.96
N ASN A 347 4.89 -5.40 -12.03
CA ASN A 347 5.12 -6.06 -13.31
C ASN A 347 5.94 -5.26 -14.33
N GLY A 348 6.51 -4.10 -13.97
CA GLY A 348 7.32 -3.31 -14.90
C GLY A 348 6.55 -2.33 -15.79
N LYS A 349 5.21 -2.39 -15.83
CA LYS A 349 4.38 -1.64 -16.80
C LYS A 349 4.57 -0.12 -16.76
N TYR A 350 4.96 0.43 -15.62
CA TYR A 350 5.18 1.87 -15.44
C TYR A 350 6.65 2.25 -15.20
N GLY A 351 7.58 1.34 -15.50
CA GLY A 351 9.02 1.58 -15.34
C GLY A 351 9.58 1.27 -13.95
N HIS A 352 8.74 0.81 -13.03
CA HIS A 352 9.15 0.35 -11.71
C HIS A 352 9.45 -1.16 -11.69
N PRO A 353 10.33 -1.65 -10.80
CA PRO A 353 11.17 -0.85 -9.92
C PRO A 353 12.27 -0.14 -10.70
N ASP A 354 12.61 1.07 -10.26
CA ASP A 354 13.64 1.88 -10.90
C ASP A 354 15.01 1.23 -10.68
N ILE A 355 15.86 1.19 -11.71
CA ILE A 355 17.19 0.58 -11.59
C ILE A 355 18.02 1.29 -10.52
N SER A 356 17.91 2.62 -10.38
CA SER A 356 18.61 3.36 -9.33
C SER A 356 18.19 2.97 -7.92
N THR A 357 16.91 2.67 -7.70
CA THR A 357 16.45 2.09 -6.43
C THR A 357 17.16 0.78 -6.13
N LEU A 358 17.20 -0.14 -7.10
CA LEU A 358 17.83 -1.46 -6.92
C LEU A 358 19.32 -1.34 -6.63
N VAL A 359 20.02 -0.50 -7.40
CA VAL A 359 21.45 -0.23 -7.24
C VAL A 359 21.74 0.37 -5.87
N ARG A 360 21.01 1.42 -5.45
CA ARG A 360 21.20 2.05 -4.14
C ARG A 360 20.93 1.09 -2.98
N ILE A 361 19.99 0.15 -3.13
CA ILE A 361 19.74 -0.87 -2.10
C ILE A 361 20.95 -1.77 -1.94
N VAL A 362 21.47 -2.34 -3.04
CA VAL A 362 22.49 -3.39 -2.99
C VAL A 362 23.92 -2.87 -2.87
N ASP A 363 24.23 -1.71 -3.46
CA ASP A 363 25.55 -1.07 -3.43
C ASP A 363 25.75 -0.24 -2.16
N ARG A 364 25.62 -0.92 -1.02
CA ARG A 364 25.89 -0.39 0.32
C ARG A 364 26.80 -1.37 1.07
N PRO A 365 27.71 -0.89 1.91
CA PRO A 365 28.63 -1.76 2.65
C PRO A 365 27.90 -2.69 3.64
N GLY A 366 28.62 -3.71 4.10
CA GLY A 366 28.31 -4.44 5.33
C GLY A 366 27.34 -5.63 5.23
N ARG A 367 26.68 -5.86 4.10
CA ARG A 367 25.70 -6.95 3.96
C ARG A 367 25.45 -7.36 2.52
N GLU A 368 25.30 -8.66 2.29
CA GLU A 368 24.67 -9.18 1.06
C GLU A 368 23.15 -9.06 1.17
N ARG A 369 22.52 -8.47 0.16
CA ARG A 369 21.07 -8.22 0.13
C ARG A 369 20.40 -9.05 -0.95
N THR A 370 19.21 -9.57 -0.65
CA THR A 370 18.40 -10.33 -1.61
C THR A 370 17.21 -9.50 -2.05
N LEU A 371 17.12 -9.24 -3.35
CA LEU A 371 15.98 -8.57 -3.98
C LEU A 371 14.95 -9.64 -4.39
N LEU A 372 13.76 -9.59 -3.79
CA LEU A 372 12.65 -10.52 -4.02
C LEU A 372 11.59 -9.84 -4.88
N PHE A 373 11.42 -10.30 -6.12
CA PHE A 373 10.45 -9.76 -7.08
C PHE A 373 9.26 -10.73 -7.23
N ASN A 374 8.06 -10.21 -7.46
CA ASN A 374 6.89 -11.05 -7.77
C ASN A 374 6.69 -11.27 -9.28
N TYR A 375 7.46 -10.55 -10.10
CA TYR A 375 7.46 -10.66 -11.56
C TYR A 375 8.88 -10.72 -12.11
N GLU A 376 9.02 -11.39 -13.25
CA GLU A 376 10.18 -11.22 -14.12
C GLU A 376 10.01 -9.91 -14.93
N THR A 377 10.99 -9.01 -14.87
CA THR A 377 10.95 -7.70 -15.55
C THR A 377 12.33 -7.34 -16.12
N ASP A 378 12.38 -6.30 -16.95
CA ASP A 378 13.65 -5.79 -17.50
C ASP A 378 14.62 -5.34 -16.39
N SER A 379 14.11 -4.81 -15.28
CA SER A 379 14.92 -4.45 -14.11
C SER A 379 15.53 -5.69 -13.43
N VAL A 380 14.81 -6.81 -13.37
CA VAL A 380 15.35 -8.08 -12.87
C VAL A 380 16.45 -8.60 -13.78
N ALA A 381 16.20 -8.60 -15.10
CA ALA A 381 17.18 -9.01 -16.10
C ALA A 381 18.45 -8.15 -16.03
N TYR A 382 18.30 -6.82 -15.87
CA TYR A 382 19.42 -5.90 -15.67
C TYR A 382 20.25 -6.29 -14.44
N MET A 383 19.63 -6.47 -13.27
CA MET A 383 20.34 -6.79 -12.03
C MET A 383 21.08 -8.13 -12.13
N ARG A 384 20.45 -9.16 -12.71
CA ARG A 384 21.11 -10.45 -12.95
C ARG A 384 22.32 -10.31 -13.87
N GLY A 385 22.21 -9.50 -14.92
CA GLY A 385 23.31 -9.21 -15.84
C GLY A 385 24.48 -8.46 -15.18
N GLN A 386 24.25 -7.74 -14.08
CA GLN A 386 25.30 -7.03 -13.35
C GLN A 386 25.97 -7.87 -12.25
N GLN A 387 25.38 -8.98 -11.81
CA GLN A 387 25.77 -9.67 -10.58
C GLN A 387 27.25 -10.08 -10.55
N ALA A 388 27.76 -10.74 -11.59
CA ALA A 388 29.17 -11.15 -11.66
C ALA A 388 30.14 -9.95 -11.67
N ARG A 389 29.83 -8.92 -12.48
CA ARG A 389 30.67 -7.71 -12.59
C ARG A 389 30.74 -6.94 -11.27
N GLN A 390 29.64 -6.82 -10.56
CA GLN A 390 29.61 -6.08 -9.29
C GLN A 390 30.21 -6.91 -8.15
N GLN A 391 30.12 -8.24 -8.21
CA GLN A 391 30.85 -9.12 -7.29
C GLN A 391 32.37 -8.92 -7.36
N GLU A 392 32.95 -8.72 -8.56
CA GLU A 392 34.37 -8.37 -8.72
C GLU A 392 34.72 -7.01 -8.09
N ARG A 393 33.72 -6.12 -7.93
CA ARG A 393 33.84 -4.81 -7.27
C ARG A 393 33.50 -4.87 -5.77
N GLY A 394 33.26 -6.05 -5.21
CA GLY A 394 32.94 -6.25 -3.80
C GLY A 394 31.48 -5.99 -3.41
N VAL A 395 30.59 -5.84 -4.40
CA VAL A 395 29.14 -5.69 -4.17
C VAL A 395 28.46 -7.04 -4.38
N HIS A 396 27.99 -7.64 -3.30
CA HIS A 396 27.33 -8.95 -3.29
C HIS A 396 25.83 -8.78 -3.11
N PHE A 397 25.04 -9.36 -4.01
CA PHE A 397 23.58 -9.40 -3.92
C PHE A 397 23.02 -10.61 -4.63
N ARG A 398 21.75 -10.93 -4.31
CA ARG A 398 20.97 -11.96 -4.98
C ARG A 398 19.67 -11.39 -5.51
N THR A 399 19.14 -12.03 -6.56
CA THR A 399 17.81 -11.73 -7.11
C THR A 399 17.01 -13.00 -7.19
N GLU A 400 15.75 -12.95 -6.78
CA GLU A 400 14.82 -14.07 -6.83
C GLU A 400 13.45 -13.59 -7.27
N VAL A 401 12.77 -14.39 -8.10
CA VAL A 401 11.37 -14.15 -8.47
C VAL A 401 10.52 -15.16 -7.72
N THR A 402 9.75 -14.71 -6.74
CA THR A 402 8.88 -15.55 -5.91
C THR A 402 7.68 -14.77 -5.42
N THR A 403 6.54 -15.45 -5.28
CA THR A 403 5.31 -14.91 -4.69
C THR A 403 5.09 -15.37 -3.25
N TYR A 404 5.96 -16.23 -2.72
CA TYR A 404 5.88 -16.76 -1.37
C TYR A 404 7.24 -16.71 -0.68
N PHE A 405 7.23 -16.28 0.58
CA PHE A 405 8.41 -16.17 1.41
C PHE A 405 8.12 -16.55 2.85
N GLU A 406 9.11 -17.13 3.52
CA GLU A 406 9.00 -17.59 4.90
C GLU A 406 10.21 -17.16 5.73
N ILE A 407 9.95 -16.62 6.92
CA ILE A 407 10.94 -16.03 7.84
C ILE A 407 10.97 -16.75 9.18
#